data_AF-P95012-F1
#
_entry.id   AF-P95012-F1
#
_cell.length_a   1.000
_cell.length_b   1.000
_cell.length_c   1.000
_cell.angle_alpha   90.00
_cell.angle_beta   90.00
_cell.angle_gamma   90.00
#
_symmetry.space_group_name_H-M   'P 1'
#
loop_
_entity.id
_entity.type
_entity.pdbx_description
1 polymer ?
#
loop_
_entity_poly.entity_id
_entity_poly.type
_entity_poly.pdbx_seq_one_letter_code
_entity_poly.pdbx_strand_id
1 'polypeptide(L)'
;MRRRRPPHVNAPTPCDRGDVRPPGCPASIPGVEVAGGTRARLRVTADGLQALAGRCATLAGELSAAVAPSGAVLSWQANAVAVNAAHARAGAAAAAVSARMRATAAALGQAARRYAGQDTAAAAALGAVRPWGTH
;
A
#
# COMPACT_ATOMS: atom_id res chain seq x y z
N MET A 1 27.68 -23.63 15.77
CA MET A 1 26.43 -24.08 15.10
C MET A 1 26.45 -23.63 13.64
N ARG A 2 26.39 -24.58 12.69
CA ARG A 2 26.51 -24.30 11.24
C ARG A 2 25.31 -23.46 10.79
N ARG A 3 25.57 -22.24 10.29
CA ARG A 3 24.55 -21.37 9.69
C ARG A 3 23.99 -22.11 8.46
N ARG A 4 22.70 -22.44 8.48
CA ARG A 4 21.99 -22.96 7.31
C ARG A 4 22.08 -21.90 6.22
N ARG A 5 22.79 -22.22 5.12
CA ARG A 5 22.83 -21.40 3.92
C ARG A 5 21.39 -21.29 3.39
N PRO A 6 20.88 -20.08 3.10
CA PRO A 6 19.54 -19.93 2.56
C PRO A 6 19.44 -20.73 1.24
N PRO A 7 18.36 -21.52 1.04
CA PRO A 7 18.18 -22.25 -0.20
C PRO A 7 18.14 -21.27 -1.36
N HIS A 8 18.88 -21.65 -2.40
CA HIS A 8 19.09 -20.95 -3.65
C HIS A 8 17.81 -20.25 -4.14
N VAL A 9 17.85 -18.92 -4.27
CA VAL A 9 16.77 -18.05 -4.81
C VAL A 9 16.50 -18.24 -6.31
N ASN A 10 16.95 -19.36 -6.89
CA ASN A 10 16.91 -19.55 -8.33
C ASN A 10 16.77 -21.04 -8.70
N ALA A 11 15.90 -21.76 -7.98
CA ALA A 11 15.41 -23.03 -8.49
C ALA A 11 14.23 -22.73 -9.43
N PRO A 12 14.21 -23.30 -10.67
CA PRO A 12 13.10 -23.12 -11.59
C PRO A 12 11.80 -23.60 -10.92
N THR A 13 10.87 -22.68 -10.71
CA THR A 13 9.60 -22.95 -10.05
C THR A 13 8.73 -23.84 -10.93
N PRO A 14 7.88 -24.71 -10.34
CA PRO A 14 6.98 -25.58 -11.10
C PRO A 14 6.06 -24.83 -12.07
N CYS A 15 5.79 -23.54 -11.79
CA CYS A 15 4.93 -22.69 -12.62
C CYS A 15 5.51 -22.39 -14.02
N ASP A 16 6.80 -22.65 -14.27
CA ASP A 16 7.46 -22.33 -15.55
C ASP A 16 7.44 -23.49 -16.56
N ARG A 17 6.93 -24.67 -16.16
CA ARG A 17 7.20 -25.94 -16.88
C ARG A 17 6.03 -26.53 -17.69
N GLY A 18 5.03 -25.74 -18.09
CA GLY A 18 4.00 -26.24 -19.00
C GLY A 18 2.88 -25.25 -19.32
N ASP A 19 2.14 -25.53 -20.40
CA ASP A 19 1.03 -24.70 -20.87
C ASP A 19 -0.18 -24.69 -19.93
N VAL A 20 -0.29 -25.70 -19.06
CA VAL A 20 -1.42 -25.86 -18.13
C VAL A 20 -1.04 -25.41 -16.73
N ARG A 21 -1.62 -24.27 -16.30
CA ARG A 21 -1.29 -23.59 -15.04
C ARG A 21 -1.96 -24.23 -13.82
N PRO A 22 -1.20 -24.66 -12.79
CA PRO A 22 -1.78 -25.27 -11.59
C PRO A 22 -2.46 -24.23 -10.66
N PRO A 23 -3.46 -24.65 -9.85
CA PRO A 23 -4.11 -23.80 -8.87
C PRO A 23 -3.12 -23.43 -7.75
N GLY A 24 -2.80 -22.13 -7.62
CA GLY A 24 -1.91 -21.61 -6.57
C GLY A 24 -0.77 -20.71 -7.07
N CYS A 25 -0.49 -20.65 -8.38
CA CYS A 25 0.47 -19.68 -8.91
C CYS A 25 -0.13 -18.26 -8.85
N PRO A 26 0.57 -17.24 -8.32
CA PRO A 26 0.09 -15.87 -8.36
C PRO A 26 -0.02 -15.42 -9.83
N ALA A 27 -1.10 -14.71 -10.17
CA ALA A 27 -1.22 -14.09 -11.47
C ALA A 27 -0.16 -12.99 -11.59
N SER A 28 0.95 -13.26 -12.25
CA SER A 28 1.81 -12.20 -12.78
C SER A 28 0.99 -11.49 -13.86
N ILE A 29 0.47 -10.30 -13.55
CA ILE A 29 -0.14 -9.42 -14.53
C ILE A 29 1.02 -8.82 -15.34
N PRO A 30 1.09 -9.06 -16.67
CA PRO A 30 2.11 -8.43 -17.50
C PRO A 30 2.06 -6.92 -17.33
N GLY A 31 3.21 -6.30 -17.03
CA GLY A 31 3.34 -4.85 -16.86
C GLY A 31 3.29 -4.33 -15.42
N VAL A 32 3.09 -5.18 -14.40
CA VAL A 32 3.15 -4.76 -12.99
C VAL A 32 4.47 -5.20 -12.37
N GLU A 33 5.53 -4.43 -12.61
CA GLU A 33 6.77 -4.59 -11.86
C GLU A 33 6.64 -3.89 -10.51
N VAL A 34 6.59 -4.67 -9.43
CA VAL A 34 6.88 -4.13 -8.09
C VAL A 34 8.37 -3.89 -8.06
N ALA A 35 8.80 -2.67 -8.43
CA ALA A 35 10.18 -2.25 -8.39
C ALA A 35 10.76 -2.60 -7.01
N GLY A 36 11.68 -3.57 -7.00
CA GLY A 36 12.27 -4.13 -5.79
C GLY A 36 12.80 -3.01 -4.92
N GLY A 37 12.19 -2.82 -3.75
CA GLY A 37 12.68 -1.89 -2.75
C GLY A 37 14.04 -2.38 -2.26
N THR A 38 15.11 -1.91 -2.90
CA THR A 38 16.45 -1.97 -2.31
C THR A 38 16.36 -1.45 -0.89
N ARG A 39 17.08 -2.08 0.05
CA ARG A 39 17.14 -1.69 1.48
C ARG A 39 17.83 -0.34 1.70
N ALA A 40 17.54 0.66 0.87
CA ALA A 40 17.89 2.04 1.12
C ALA A 40 17.33 2.39 2.51
N ARG A 41 18.19 2.94 3.37
CA ARG A 41 17.75 3.46 4.67
C ARG A 41 16.64 4.47 4.40
N LEU A 42 15.42 4.12 4.78
CA LEU A 42 14.28 5.00 4.62
C LEU A 42 14.44 6.16 5.61
N ARG A 43 14.67 7.36 5.08
CA ARG A 43 14.63 8.58 5.89
C ARG A 43 13.17 9.00 6.01
N VAL A 44 12.65 8.91 7.23
CA VAL A 44 11.27 9.26 7.55
C VAL A 44 11.26 10.67 8.13
N THR A 45 10.47 11.56 7.53
CA THR A 45 10.22 12.90 8.06
C THR A 45 8.74 13.04 8.37
N ALA A 46 8.38 13.89 9.35
CA ALA A 46 6.97 14.15 9.64
C ALA A 46 6.22 14.71 8.42
N ASP A 47 6.87 15.62 7.69
CA ASP A 47 6.36 16.19 6.44
C ASP A 47 6.15 15.10 5.36
N GLY A 48 7.12 14.21 5.18
CA GLY A 48 7.01 13.11 4.22
C GLY A 48 5.89 12.12 4.55
N LEU A 49 5.67 11.84 5.84
CA LEU A 49 4.54 11.02 6.29
C LEU A 49 3.20 11.71 6.01
N GLN A 50 3.12 13.02 6.23
CA GLN A 50 1.91 13.81 5.98
C GLN A 50 1.62 13.94 4.48
N ALA A 51 2.64 14.15 3.65
CA ALA A 51 2.52 14.16 2.20
C ALA A 51 2.04 12.79 1.67
N LEU A 52 2.57 11.69 2.20
CA LEU A 52 2.11 10.36 1.84
C LEU A 52 0.67 10.10 2.31
N ALA A 53 0.30 10.57 3.51
CA ALA A 53 -1.07 10.50 3.99
C ALA A 53 -2.04 11.23 3.04
N GLY A 54 -1.68 12.46 2.63
CA GLY A 54 -2.43 13.24 1.64
C GLY A 54 -2.58 12.48 0.33
N ARG A 55 -1.50 11.90 -0.20
CA ARG A 55 -1.53 11.10 -1.44
C ARG A 55 -2.45 9.89 -1.32
N CYS A 56 -2.40 9.16 -0.20
CA CYS A 56 -3.31 8.04 0.05
C CYS A 56 -4.78 8.50 0.09
N ALA A 57 -5.07 9.65 0.71
CA ALA A 57 -6.42 10.21 0.75
C ALA A 57 -6.92 10.64 -0.64
N THR A 58 -6.06 11.28 -1.44
CA THR A 58 -6.36 11.66 -2.83
C THR A 58 -6.66 10.44 -3.69
N LEU A 59 -5.79 9.42 -3.69
CA LEU A 59 -6.00 8.19 -4.44
C LEU A 59 -7.27 7.45 -4.00
N ALA A 60 -7.61 7.47 -2.71
CA ALA A 60 -8.86 6.91 -2.21
C ALA A 60 -10.08 7.69 -2.73
N GLY A 61 -9.98 9.02 -2.84
CA GLY A 61 -10.99 9.88 -3.43
C GLY A 61 -11.19 9.58 -4.92
N GLU A 62 -10.10 9.51 -5.67
CA GLU A 62 -10.10 9.18 -7.11
C GLU A 62 -10.70 7.79 -7.37
N LEU A 63 -10.29 6.77 -6.60
CA LEU A 63 -10.86 5.42 -6.70
C LEU A 63 -12.36 5.42 -6.41
N SER A 64 -12.81 6.16 -5.39
CA SER A 64 -14.25 6.28 -5.10
C SER A 64 -15.02 7.01 -6.21
N ALA A 65 -14.42 8.01 -6.85
CA ALA A 65 -15.05 8.75 -7.96
C ALA A 65 -15.08 7.93 -9.26
N ALA A 66 -14.10 7.06 -9.48
CA ALA A 66 -14.00 6.22 -10.68
C ALA A 66 -14.98 5.03 -10.71
N VAL A 67 -15.60 4.66 -9.57
CA VAL A 67 -16.60 3.60 -9.55
C VAL A 67 -17.85 4.07 -10.30
N ALA A 68 -18.01 3.59 -11.53
CA ALA A 68 -19.17 3.89 -12.36
C ALA A 68 -20.46 3.31 -11.73
N PRO A 69 -21.59 4.03 -11.82
CA PRO A 69 -22.87 3.49 -11.41
C PRO A 69 -23.26 2.30 -12.29
N SER A 70 -23.75 1.23 -11.67
CA SER A 70 -24.43 0.15 -12.37
C SER A 70 -25.64 0.76 -13.10
N GLY A 71 -25.67 0.65 -14.43
CA GLY A 71 -26.82 1.10 -15.21
C GLY A 71 -28.07 0.30 -14.88
N ALA A 72 -29.26 0.88 -15.12
CA ALA A 72 -30.49 0.09 -15.19
C ALA A 72 -30.38 -0.82 -16.40
N VAL A 73 -30.47 -2.13 -16.20
CA VAL A 73 -30.41 -3.08 -17.31
C VAL A 73 -31.59 -4.03 -17.28
N LEU A 74 -32.05 -4.39 -18.48
CA LEU A 74 -33.15 -5.31 -18.69
C LEU A 74 -32.77 -6.69 -18.16
N SER A 75 -33.49 -7.16 -17.15
CA SER A 75 -33.21 -8.42 -16.42
C SER A 75 -33.23 -9.67 -17.29
N TRP A 76 -33.91 -9.64 -18.45
CA TRP A 76 -33.99 -10.79 -19.36
C TRP A 76 -32.70 -11.03 -20.16
N GLN A 77 -31.80 -10.05 -20.22
CA GLN A 77 -30.50 -10.23 -20.88
C GLN A 77 -29.50 -10.82 -19.88
N ALA A 78 -29.23 -12.13 -19.95
CA ALA A 78 -28.27 -12.79 -19.04
C ALA A 78 -26.89 -12.09 -19.01
N ASN A 79 -26.42 -11.60 -20.16
CA ASN A 79 -25.17 -10.85 -20.27
C ASN A 79 -25.20 -9.54 -19.46
N ALA A 80 -26.33 -8.83 -19.50
CA ALA A 80 -26.51 -7.61 -18.71
C ALA A 80 -26.45 -7.86 -17.21
N VAL A 81 -27.11 -8.92 -16.75
CA VAL A 81 -27.08 -9.33 -15.34
C VAL A 81 -25.65 -9.67 -14.90
N ALA A 82 -24.91 -10.40 -15.74
CA ALA A 82 -23.52 -10.75 -15.47
C ALA A 82 -22.60 -9.50 -15.39
N VAL A 83 -22.76 -8.55 -16.31
CA VAL A 83 -22.01 -7.29 -16.31
C VAL A 83 -22.33 -6.46 -15.07
N ASN A 84 -23.60 -6.35 -14.69
CA ASN A 84 -24.00 -5.65 -13.46
C ASN A 84 -23.42 -6.30 -12.21
N ALA A 85 -23.42 -7.64 -12.13
CA ALA A 85 -22.80 -8.35 -11.02
C ALA A 85 -21.28 -8.11 -10.97
N ALA A 86 -20.61 -8.06 -12.13
CA ALA A 86 -19.19 -7.72 -12.21
C ALA A 86 -18.91 -6.27 -11.75
N HIS A 87 -19.73 -5.31 -12.18
CA HIS A 87 -19.64 -3.93 -11.72
C HIS A 87 -19.88 -3.79 -10.22
N ALA A 88 -20.88 -4.48 -9.66
CA ALA A 88 -21.13 -4.47 -8.23
C ALA A 88 -19.94 -5.01 -7.43
N ARG A 89 -19.31 -6.10 -7.91
CA ARG A 89 -18.09 -6.66 -7.29
C ARG A 89 -16.90 -5.70 -7.41
N ALA A 90 -16.72 -5.08 -8.56
CA ALA A 90 -15.67 -4.08 -8.76
C ALA A 90 -15.86 -2.86 -7.85
N GLY A 91 -17.10 -2.37 -7.72
CA GLY A 91 -17.45 -1.28 -6.82
C GLY A 91 -17.20 -1.63 -5.35
N ALA A 92 -17.57 -2.83 -4.91
CA ALA A 92 -17.28 -3.31 -3.57
C ALA A 92 -15.76 -3.41 -3.29
N ALA A 93 -15.00 -3.93 -4.26
CA ALA A 93 -13.55 -4.01 -4.15
C ALA A 93 -12.90 -2.61 -4.08
N ALA A 94 -13.33 -1.68 -4.93
CA ALA A 94 -12.86 -0.30 -4.93
C ALA A 94 -13.19 0.42 -3.61
N ALA A 95 -14.38 0.19 -3.05
CA ALA A 95 -14.76 0.72 -1.75
C ALA A 95 -13.90 0.17 -0.60
N ALA A 96 -13.59 -1.13 -0.63
CA ALA A 96 -12.69 -1.74 0.37
C ALA A 96 -11.26 -1.19 0.27
N VAL A 97 -10.74 -1.02 -0.95
CA VAL A 97 -9.40 -0.45 -1.19
C VAL A 97 -9.36 1.02 -0.76
N SER A 98 -10.36 1.82 -1.11
CA SER A 98 -10.42 3.24 -0.72
C SER A 98 -10.53 3.40 0.81
N ALA A 99 -11.31 2.56 1.48
CA ALA A 99 -11.39 2.53 2.94
C ALA A 99 -10.02 2.21 3.57
N ARG A 100 -9.32 1.20 3.04
CA ARG A 100 -7.96 0.86 3.49
C ARG A 100 -6.98 2.02 3.28
N MET A 101 -7.02 2.69 2.13
CA MET A 101 -6.17 3.84 1.85
C MET A 101 -6.45 5.02 2.80
N ARG A 102 -7.72 5.30 3.12
CA ARG A 102 -8.08 6.32 4.12
C ARG A 102 -7.59 5.95 5.52
N ALA A 103 -7.72 4.68 5.92
CA ALA A 103 -7.18 4.20 7.19
C ALA A 103 -5.65 4.33 7.25
N THR A 104 -4.95 4.00 6.16
CA THR A 104 -3.50 4.22 6.03
C THR A 104 -3.15 5.71 6.13
N ALA A 105 -3.88 6.58 5.44
CA ALA A 105 -3.68 8.03 5.54
C ALA A 105 -3.82 8.54 6.98
N ALA A 106 -4.87 8.09 7.70
CA ALA A 106 -5.07 8.46 9.10
C ALA A 106 -3.92 7.97 10.00
N ALA A 107 -3.46 6.73 9.81
CA ALA A 107 -2.35 6.15 10.56
C ALA A 107 -1.02 6.90 10.29
N LEU A 108 -0.75 7.25 9.04
CA LEU A 108 0.42 8.04 8.66
C LEU A 108 0.38 9.46 9.24
N GLY A 109 -0.78 10.12 9.21
CA GLY A 109 -0.95 11.44 9.84
C GLY A 109 -0.77 11.39 11.36
N GLN A 110 -1.23 10.32 12.02
CA GLN A 110 -0.97 10.11 13.45
C GLN A 110 0.51 9.85 13.73
N ALA A 111 1.19 9.08 12.88
CA ALA A 111 2.62 8.84 12.99
C ALA A 111 3.42 10.13 12.79
N ALA A 112 3.05 10.97 11.82
CA ALA A 112 3.67 12.27 11.58
C ALA A 112 3.60 13.18 12.81
N ARG A 113 2.41 13.28 13.42
CA ARG A 113 2.21 14.05 14.67
C ARG A 113 3.06 13.53 15.83
N ARG A 114 3.12 12.20 15.99
CA ARG A 114 3.96 11.57 17.04
C ARG A 114 5.44 11.85 16.79
N TYR A 115 5.90 11.73 15.56
CA TYR A 115 7.29 11.99 15.20
C TYR A 115 7.68 13.45 15.47
N ALA A 116 6.85 14.41 15.03
CA ALA A 116 7.06 15.82 15.32
C ALA A 116 7.04 16.12 16.83
N GLY A 117 6.11 15.52 17.58
CA GLY A 117 6.06 15.67 19.04
C GLY A 117 7.32 15.14 19.74
N GLN A 118 7.85 14.00 19.29
CA GLN A 118 9.10 13.44 19.80
C GLN A 118 10.30 14.32 19.49
N ASP A 119 10.38 14.85 18.27
CA ASP A 119 11.46 15.75 17.85
C ASP A 119 11.47 17.04 18.68
N THR A 120 10.30 17.67 18.86
CA THR A 120 10.14 18.84 19.73
C THR A 120 10.53 18.53 21.18
N ALA A 121 10.10 17.39 21.73
CA ALA A 121 10.45 16.99 23.09
C ALA A 121 11.96 16.73 23.25
N ALA A 122 12.60 16.10 22.26
CA ALA A 122 14.03 15.87 22.25
C ALA A 122 14.81 17.19 22.16
N ALA A 123 14.38 18.11 21.29
CA ALA A 123 14.98 19.44 21.18
C ALA A 123 14.87 20.22 22.49
N ALA A 124 13.71 20.16 23.17
CA ALA A 124 13.53 20.78 24.49
C ALA A 124 14.44 20.17 25.56
N ALA A 125 14.56 18.83 25.57
CA ALA A 125 15.44 18.13 26.50
C ALA A 125 16.91 18.51 26.28
N LEU A 126 17.35 18.60 25.02
CA LEU A 126 18.71 19.03 24.68
C LEU A 126 18.96 20.51 25.02
N GLY A 127 17.98 21.39 24.81
CA GLY A 127 18.08 22.80 25.19
C GLY A 127 18.12 23.03 26.70
N ALA A 128 17.57 22.11 27.49
CA ALA A 128 17.66 22.14 28.95
C ALA A 128 19.04 21.70 29.48
N VAL A 129 19.84 20.99 28.68
CA VAL A 129 21.20 20.63 29.07
C VAL A 129 22.09 21.86 28.92
N ARG A 130 22.65 22.34 30.04
CA ARG A 130 23.62 23.42 30.04
C ARG A 130 24.81 23.01 29.16
N PRO A 131 25.32 23.89 28.28
CA PRO A 131 26.57 23.64 27.58
C PRO A 131 27.63 23.29 28.63
N TRP A 132 28.18 22.10 28.53
CA TRP A 132 29.43 21.76 29.21
C TRP A 132 30.47 22.69 28.58
N GLY A 133 31.06 23.56 29.39
CA GLY A 133 31.71 24.78 28.95
C GLY A 133 32.65 24.59 27.75
N THR A 134 32.60 25.56 26.84
CA THR A 134 33.75 25.89 26.01
C THR A 134 34.81 26.49 26.94
N HIS A 135 35.81 25.70 27.29
CA HIS A 135 37.09 26.23 27.76
C HIS A 135 37.85 26.83 26.58
#